data_AF-A0A3E0P5I9-F1
#
_entry.id   AF-A0A3E0P5I9-F1
#
_cell.length_a   1.000
_cell.length_b   1.000
_cell.length_c   1.000
_cell.angle_alpha   90.00
_cell.angle_beta   90.00
_cell.angle_gamma   90.00
#
_symmetry.space_group_name_H-M   'P 1'
#
loop_
_entity.id
_entity.type
_entity.pdbx_description
1 polymer ?
#
loop_
_entity_poly.entity_id
_entity_poly.type
_entity_poly.pdbx_seq_one_letter_code
_entity_poly.pdbx_strand_id
1 'polypeptide(L)'
;MPARGSPPGQSRHGSRACSSAWRTPPVNIHPLAIVSPQAKLGKDITVGPFSVIEADVELGEGCTLASRVSIKSGTTLGDHNTIFEGAVLGGLPQHTRMPEKLGRVVIGSNNTIRENVTVHRGLNEDAVTTIGSHNLLMVGSHIAHDCTIGSHVILANNALLGGFVSIADRAFVSGAVGIHQFCRVGRMAMVGGCARVVQDVPPYVMVDGHSGLIVGLNLVGLRRNGYSAEDVAQLKTAYRTIYRRGLRWAEVLERLKQEFPTGPAADFHPFLSQGTRGFVQERRMPPGATLKLRRAADEDTRGPGITAKAG
;
A
#
# COMPACT_ATOMS: atom_id res chain seq x y z
N MET A 1 66.97 -9.89 60.66
CA MET A 1 65.60 -9.69 61.21
C MET A 1 64.84 -8.69 60.33
N PRO A 2 63.53 -8.87 60.14
CA PRO A 2 62.82 -8.43 58.95
C PRO A 2 61.86 -7.24 59.15
N ALA A 3 61.50 -6.62 58.03
CA ALA A 3 60.19 -6.07 57.64
C ALA A 3 59.44 -5.01 58.49
N ARG A 4 58.72 -4.17 57.72
CA ARG A 4 57.51 -3.34 57.98
C ARG A 4 57.82 -1.85 57.92
N GLY A 5 57.12 -1.00 57.19
CA GLY A 5 55.93 -1.13 56.35
C GLY A 5 55.53 0.30 55.95
N SER A 6 55.14 0.52 54.69
CA SER A 6 54.66 1.83 54.21
C SER A 6 53.20 1.69 53.75
N PRO A 7 52.33 2.68 54.03
CA PRO A 7 50.89 2.58 53.74
C PRO A 7 50.58 2.95 52.28
N PRO A 8 49.45 2.49 51.72
CA PRO A 8 49.08 2.83 50.34
C PRO A 8 48.32 4.17 50.31
N GLY A 9 48.93 5.15 49.65
CA GLY A 9 48.25 6.37 49.20
C GLY A 9 47.61 6.15 47.84
N GLN A 10 46.27 6.09 47.81
CA GLN A 10 45.49 6.22 46.59
C GLN A 10 45.62 7.66 46.06
N SER A 11 45.84 7.85 44.75
CA SER A 11 45.05 8.79 43.95
C SER A 11 45.44 8.88 42.47
N ARG A 12 44.38 8.76 41.64
CA ARG A 12 44.15 9.47 40.37
C ARG A 12 44.92 9.03 39.13
N HIS A 13 44.54 7.88 38.59
CA HIS A 13 44.44 7.72 37.14
C HIS A 13 43.26 8.55 36.63
N GLY A 14 43.54 9.72 36.09
CA GLY A 14 42.59 10.49 35.28
C GLY A 14 42.37 9.78 33.95
N SER A 15 41.42 8.84 33.91
CA SER A 15 40.86 8.37 32.66
C SER A 15 40.11 9.53 32.02
N ARG A 16 40.67 10.10 30.95
CA ARG A 16 39.88 10.89 30.01
C ARG A 16 38.89 9.94 29.36
N ALA A 17 37.73 9.81 29.97
CA ALA A 17 36.56 9.25 29.31
C ALA A 17 36.31 10.11 28.06
N CYS A 18 36.66 9.57 26.90
CA CYS A 18 36.17 10.06 25.64
C CYS A 18 34.66 9.79 25.65
N SER A 19 33.89 10.75 26.16
CA SER A 19 32.45 10.73 26.00
C SER A 19 32.18 10.94 24.52
N SER A 20 32.01 9.83 23.80
CA SER A 20 31.30 9.85 22.53
C SER A 20 29.88 10.30 22.84
N ALA A 21 29.69 11.62 22.87
CA ALA A 21 28.39 12.22 22.82
C ALA A 21 27.80 11.80 21.47
N TRP A 22 26.98 10.75 21.49
CA TRP A 22 26.06 10.43 20.41
C TRP A 22 25.13 11.63 20.28
N ARG A 23 25.54 12.63 19.49
CA ARG A 23 24.65 13.73 19.11
C ARG A 23 23.49 13.07 18.40
N THR A 24 22.29 13.19 18.96
CA THR A 24 21.06 12.91 18.23
C THR A 24 21.16 13.68 16.91
N PRO A 25 21.09 13.00 15.74
CA PRO A 25 21.19 13.67 14.46
C PRO A 25 20.15 14.81 14.36
N PRO A 26 20.49 15.94 13.70
CA PRO A 26 19.67 17.13 13.74
C PRO A 26 18.34 16.92 13.00
N VAL A 27 17.23 17.23 13.68
CA VAL A 27 15.94 17.50 13.04
C VAL A 27 16.05 18.83 12.32
N ASN A 28 15.79 18.85 11.01
CA ASN A 28 15.85 20.04 10.17
C ASN A 28 14.43 20.57 9.91
N ILE A 29 13.96 21.48 10.74
CA ILE A 29 12.64 22.11 10.60
C ILE A 29 12.80 23.49 9.97
N HIS A 30 12.19 23.69 8.81
CA HIS A 30 12.20 25.00 8.15
C HIS A 30 11.55 26.07 9.06
N PRO A 31 12.07 27.32 9.15
CA PRO A 31 11.53 28.36 10.04
C PRO A 31 10.06 28.75 9.83
N LEU A 32 9.51 28.42 8.64
CA LEU A 32 8.11 28.67 8.27
C LEU A 32 7.21 27.44 8.45
N ALA A 33 7.72 26.35 9.01
CA ALA A 33 6.92 25.20 9.41
C ALA A 33 6.37 25.41 10.83
N ILE A 34 5.16 24.93 11.08
CA ILE A 34 4.52 24.96 12.39
C ILE A 34 4.51 23.54 12.93
N VAL A 35 5.33 23.28 13.94
CA VAL A 35 5.44 21.95 14.57
C VAL A 35 5.06 22.09 16.03
N SER A 36 4.06 21.32 16.47
CA SER A 36 3.68 21.28 17.87
C SER A 36 4.84 20.80 18.74
N PRO A 37 5.12 21.43 19.90
CA PRO A 37 6.12 20.93 20.85
C PRO A 37 5.74 19.59 21.48
N GLN A 38 4.49 19.13 21.35
CA GLN A 38 4.06 17.81 21.80
C GLN A 38 4.20 16.71 20.74
N ALA A 39 4.57 17.05 19.49
CA ALA A 39 4.83 16.06 18.46
C ALA A 39 6.12 15.29 18.78
N LYS A 40 6.12 13.98 18.55
CA LYS A 40 7.29 13.12 18.74
C LYS A 40 7.97 12.91 17.39
N LEU A 41 9.17 13.44 17.25
CA LEU A 41 9.94 13.37 16.01
C LEU A 41 11.16 12.47 16.21
N GLY A 42 11.35 11.53 15.30
CA GLY A 42 12.56 10.70 15.22
C GLY A 42 13.80 11.48 14.83
N LYS A 43 14.89 10.75 14.57
CA LYS A 43 16.16 11.33 14.08
C LYS A 43 16.06 11.65 12.60
N ASP A 44 16.92 12.55 12.11
CA ASP A 44 17.09 12.84 10.68
C ASP A 44 15.79 13.23 9.95
N ILE A 45 14.88 13.90 10.66
CA ILE A 45 13.64 14.42 10.09
C ILE A 45 13.90 15.72 9.34
N THR A 46 13.33 15.87 8.15
CA THR A 46 13.30 17.14 7.42
C THR A 46 11.86 17.62 7.24
N VAL A 47 11.58 18.86 7.63
CA VAL A 47 10.25 19.48 7.48
C VAL A 47 10.35 20.74 6.62
N GLY A 48 9.72 20.71 5.45
CA GLY A 48 9.67 21.83 4.50
C GLY A 48 8.80 23.02 4.97
N PRO A 49 8.89 24.16 4.27
CA PRO A 49 8.16 25.38 4.62
C PRO A 49 6.64 25.20 4.56
N PHE A 50 5.92 25.92 5.42
CA PHE A 50 4.45 25.94 5.48
C PHE A 50 3.80 24.60 5.81
N SER A 51 4.59 23.62 6.25
CA SER A 51 4.07 22.35 6.75
C SER A 51 3.59 22.50 8.20
N VAL A 52 2.54 21.78 8.55
CA VAL A 52 1.92 21.79 9.88
C VAL A 52 1.95 20.38 10.45
N ILE A 53 2.53 20.23 11.64
CA ILE A 53 2.52 18.98 12.42
C ILE A 53 1.80 19.28 13.74
N GLU A 54 0.62 18.69 13.91
CA GLU A 54 -0.22 18.89 15.10
C GLU A 54 0.31 18.12 16.33
N ALA A 55 -0.29 18.35 17.50
CA ALA A 55 -0.02 17.56 18.70
C ALA A 55 -0.49 16.10 18.52
N ASP A 56 0.00 15.15 19.33
CA ASP A 56 -0.33 13.71 19.19
C ASP A 56 0.02 13.14 17.80
N VAL A 57 1.14 13.60 17.23
CA VAL A 57 1.76 13.04 16.03
C VAL A 57 3.07 12.37 16.41
N GLU A 58 3.33 11.20 15.83
CA GLU A 58 4.59 10.48 15.96
C GLU A 58 5.18 10.21 14.58
N LEU A 59 6.40 10.68 14.33
CA LEU A 59 7.16 10.41 13.10
C LEU A 59 8.40 9.59 13.41
N GLY A 60 8.54 8.43 12.76
CA GLY A 60 9.74 7.60 12.75
C GLY A 60 10.92 8.29 12.07
N GLU A 61 12.11 7.72 12.21
CA GLU A 61 13.37 8.35 11.77
C GLU A 61 13.47 8.53 10.25
N GLY A 62 14.25 9.51 9.79
CA GLY A 62 14.55 9.73 8.38
C GLY A 62 13.36 10.12 7.51
N CYS A 63 12.22 10.52 8.09
CA CYS A 63 11.09 11.03 7.31
C CYS A 63 11.38 12.42 6.73
N THR A 64 10.97 12.62 5.48
CA THR A 64 11.09 13.91 4.77
C THR A 64 9.72 14.42 4.37
N LEU A 65 9.37 15.62 4.82
CA LEU A 65 8.15 16.31 4.47
C LEU A 65 8.51 17.50 3.57
N ALA A 66 7.91 17.56 2.38
CA ALA A 66 8.02 18.69 1.48
C ALA A 66 7.24 19.91 2.01
N SER A 67 7.03 20.92 1.15
CA SER A 67 6.25 22.10 1.53
C SER A 67 4.76 21.84 1.66
N ARG A 68 4.08 22.57 2.55
CA ARG A 68 2.60 22.52 2.72
C ARG A 68 2.04 21.13 3.08
N VAL A 69 2.82 20.29 3.75
CA VAL A 69 2.35 19.00 4.27
C VAL A 69 1.59 19.23 5.58
N SER A 70 0.43 18.60 5.76
CA SER A 70 -0.32 18.64 7.02
C SER A 70 -0.39 17.25 7.65
N ILE A 71 0.23 17.08 8.82
CA ILE A 71 0.09 15.87 9.64
C ILE A 71 -0.74 16.20 10.86
N LYS A 72 -1.93 15.60 10.93
CA LYS A 72 -2.93 15.90 11.95
C LYS A 72 -2.87 14.97 13.15
N SER A 73 -3.40 15.41 14.29
CA SER A 73 -3.41 14.66 15.55
C SER A 73 -3.95 13.24 15.41
N GLY A 74 -3.36 12.28 16.12
CA GLY A 74 -3.72 10.87 16.06
C GLY A 74 -3.08 10.12 14.89
N THR A 75 -1.96 10.63 14.37
CA THR A 75 -1.25 10.07 13.22
C THR A 75 0.15 9.59 13.62
N THR A 76 0.44 8.32 13.34
CA THR A 76 1.76 7.70 13.54
C THR A 76 2.32 7.26 12.19
N LEU A 77 3.56 7.65 11.89
CA LEU A 77 4.32 7.18 10.73
C LEU A 77 5.56 6.43 11.20
N GLY A 78 5.88 5.32 10.54
CA GLY A 78 7.17 4.65 10.66
C GLY A 78 8.30 5.44 10.01
N ASP A 79 9.43 4.77 9.77
CA ASP A 79 10.67 5.39 9.33
C ASP A 79 10.71 5.64 7.81
N HIS A 80 11.56 6.56 7.38
CA HIS A 80 11.96 6.78 5.99
C HIS A 80 10.79 7.03 5.02
N ASN A 81 9.71 7.64 5.51
CA ASN A 81 8.62 8.06 4.64
C ASN A 81 8.98 9.38 3.93
N THR A 82 8.65 9.48 2.65
CA THR A 82 8.78 10.74 1.88
C THR A 82 7.39 11.26 1.53
N ILE A 83 7.06 12.44 2.04
CA ILE A 83 5.74 13.07 1.89
C ILE A 83 5.88 14.35 1.08
N PHE A 84 5.19 14.41 -0.05
CA PHE A 84 5.24 15.49 -1.02
C PHE A 84 4.13 16.53 -0.77
N GLU A 85 4.17 17.59 -1.57
CA GLU A 85 3.52 18.85 -1.30
C GLU A 85 2.00 18.75 -1.19
N GLY A 86 1.43 19.43 -0.20
CA GLY A 86 -0.03 19.51 -0.04
C GLY A 86 -0.68 18.21 0.47
N ALA A 87 0.09 17.16 0.76
CA ALA A 87 -0.48 15.94 1.34
C ALA A 87 -1.07 16.23 2.74
N VAL A 88 -2.22 15.61 3.04
CA VAL A 88 -2.92 15.74 4.33
C VAL A 88 -3.12 14.35 4.94
N LEU A 89 -2.38 14.07 6.01
CA LEU A 89 -2.43 12.79 6.73
C LEU A 89 -3.13 13.00 8.08
N GLY A 90 -4.04 12.08 8.43
CA GLY A 90 -4.85 12.20 9.64
C GLY A 90 -6.07 13.12 9.50
N GLY A 91 -6.53 13.36 8.27
CA GLY A 91 -7.77 14.12 8.01
C GLY A 91 -8.98 13.56 8.76
N LEU A 92 -9.97 14.42 9.06
CA LEU A 92 -11.23 13.95 9.64
C LEU A 92 -11.97 13.06 8.62
N PRO A 93 -12.66 11.99 9.04
CA PRO A 93 -13.50 11.20 8.16
C PRO A 93 -14.50 12.08 7.39
N GLN A 94 -14.76 11.78 6.12
CA GLN A 94 -15.83 12.43 5.36
C GLN A 94 -17.13 11.65 5.56
N HIS A 95 -17.65 11.71 6.78
CA HIS A 95 -18.85 10.97 7.19
C HIS A 95 -19.91 11.95 7.71
N THR A 96 -21.17 11.71 7.36
CA THR A 96 -22.30 12.61 7.73
C THR A 96 -22.59 12.62 9.22
N ARG A 97 -22.16 11.58 9.94
CA ARG A 97 -22.26 11.46 11.39
C ARG A 97 -20.86 11.35 11.97
N MET A 98 -20.37 12.45 12.52
CA MET A 98 -19.05 12.50 13.17
C MET A 98 -19.21 12.11 14.63
N PRO A 99 -18.49 11.09 15.14
CA PRO A 99 -18.45 10.83 16.56
C PRO A 99 -17.60 11.89 17.28
N GLU A 100 -17.81 12.03 18.59
CA GLU A 100 -17.07 12.98 19.42
C GLU A 100 -15.58 12.63 19.53
N LYS A 101 -15.28 11.32 19.50
CA LYS A 101 -13.94 10.78 19.57
C LYS A 101 -13.65 9.96 18.32
N LEU A 102 -12.51 10.25 17.72
CA LEU A 102 -12.10 9.68 16.46
C LEU A 102 -10.94 8.72 16.66
N GLY A 103 -10.81 7.82 15.70
CA GLY A 103 -9.73 6.86 15.64
C GLY A 103 -8.41 7.47 15.18
N ARG A 104 -7.51 6.61 14.76
CA ARG A 104 -6.12 6.97 14.41
C ARG A 104 -5.78 6.66 12.96
N VAL A 105 -4.62 7.16 12.52
CA VAL A 105 -3.91 6.72 11.31
C VAL A 105 -2.59 6.11 11.73
N VAL A 106 -2.28 4.92 11.21
CA VAL A 106 -0.97 4.27 11.39
C VAL A 106 -0.40 3.91 10.03
N ILE A 107 0.77 4.47 9.71
CA ILE A 107 1.47 4.27 8.44
C ILE A 107 2.82 3.62 8.75
N GLY A 108 3.18 2.58 8.00
CA GLY A 108 4.48 1.91 8.09
C GLY A 108 5.64 2.76 7.58
N SER A 109 6.69 2.08 7.11
CA SER A 109 7.96 2.71 6.73
C SER A 109 8.16 2.74 5.22
N ASN A 110 9.07 3.58 4.74
CA ASN A 110 9.53 3.62 3.35
C ASN A 110 8.42 3.89 2.32
N ASN A 111 7.34 4.58 2.70
CA ASN A 111 6.29 4.96 1.76
C ASN A 111 6.67 6.25 1.02
N THR A 112 6.28 6.32 -0.25
CA THR A 112 6.31 7.54 -1.06
C THR A 112 4.88 8.06 -1.20
N ILE A 113 4.59 9.18 -0.55
CA ILE A 113 3.27 9.81 -0.49
C ILE A 113 3.31 11.08 -1.31
N ARG A 114 2.76 11.04 -2.52
CA ARG A 114 2.83 12.11 -3.52
C ARG A 114 1.90 13.29 -3.21
N GLU A 115 1.95 14.27 -4.07
CA GLU A 115 1.31 15.57 -3.95
C GLU A 115 -0.21 15.41 -3.73
N ASN A 116 -0.74 16.18 -2.79
CA ASN A 116 -2.17 16.23 -2.46
C ASN A 116 -2.83 14.87 -2.14
N VAL A 117 -2.05 13.86 -1.73
CA VAL A 117 -2.62 12.63 -1.17
C VAL A 117 -3.36 12.94 0.13
N THR A 118 -4.52 12.31 0.33
CA THR A 118 -5.31 12.47 1.56
C THR A 118 -5.51 11.12 2.24
N VAL A 119 -5.24 11.07 3.55
CA VAL A 119 -5.45 9.88 4.39
C VAL A 119 -6.24 10.29 5.62
N HIS A 120 -7.40 9.67 5.82
CA HIS A 120 -8.32 10.02 6.90
C HIS A 120 -8.24 9.01 8.04
N ARG A 121 -8.40 9.49 9.27
CA ARG A 121 -8.37 8.66 10.48
C ARG A 121 -9.56 7.71 10.57
N GLY A 122 -9.45 6.69 11.43
CA GLY A 122 -10.56 5.79 11.71
C GLY A 122 -11.79 6.54 12.22
N LEU A 123 -12.99 6.01 11.93
CA LEU A 123 -14.23 6.72 12.25
C LEU A 123 -14.48 6.76 13.76
N ASN A 124 -14.30 5.64 14.47
CA ASN A 124 -14.56 5.55 15.91
C ASN A 124 -13.26 5.54 16.73
N GLU A 125 -13.32 5.83 18.03
CA GLU A 125 -12.15 5.93 18.94
C GLU A 125 -11.16 4.75 18.82
N ASP A 126 -11.65 3.51 18.75
CA ASP A 126 -10.81 2.31 18.65
C ASP A 126 -10.40 1.93 17.22
N ALA A 127 -10.90 2.67 16.23
CA ALA A 127 -10.69 2.35 14.83
C ALA A 127 -9.40 2.96 14.29
N VAL A 128 -8.77 2.27 13.34
CA VAL A 128 -7.49 2.69 12.78
C VAL A 128 -7.51 2.53 11.27
N THR A 129 -7.18 3.61 10.57
CA THR A 129 -6.81 3.52 9.15
C THR A 129 -5.35 3.12 9.09
N THR A 130 -5.05 1.97 8.49
CA THR A 130 -3.72 1.37 8.47
C THR A 130 -3.14 1.36 7.06
N ILE A 131 -1.86 1.72 6.95
CA ILE A 131 -1.09 1.65 5.71
C ILE A 131 0.23 0.93 6.01
N GLY A 132 0.57 -0.09 5.23
CA GLY A 132 1.81 -0.83 5.37
C GLY A 132 3.05 -0.05 4.93
N SER A 133 4.05 -0.78 4.44
CA SER A 133 5.36 -0.22 4.08
C SER A 133 5.62 -0.30 2.57
N HIS A 134 6.58 0.50 2.09
CA HIS A 134 7.03 0.50 0.70
C HIS A 134 5.93 0.77 -0.35
N ASN A 135 4.89 1.52 0.03
CA ASN A 135 3.81 1.89 -0.87
C ASN A 135 4.17 3.13 -1.68
N LEU A 136 3.61 3.22 -2.89
CA LEU A 136 3.59 4.44 -3.70
C LEU A 136 2.15 4.94 -3.80
N LEU A 137 1.85 6.05 -3.13
CA LEU A 137 0.56 6.72 -3.21
C LEU A 137 0.76 7.94 -4.12
N MET A 138 0.23 7.89 -5.34
CA MET A 138 0.45 8.92 -6.35
C MET A 138 -0.50 10.11 -6.19
N VAL A 139 -0.32 11.12 -7.04
CA VAL A 139 -0.95 12.44 -6.89
C VAL A 139 -2.47 12.33 -6.73
N GLY A 140 -2.99 12.95 -5.67
CA GLY A 140 -4.43 13.04 -5.42
C GLY A 140 -5.12 11.71 -5.06
N SER A 141 -4.38 10.63 -4.80
CA SER A 141 -5.00 9.41 -4.25
C SER A 141 -5.65 9.70 -2.88
N HIS A 142 -6.78 9.05 -2.62
CA HIS A 142 -7.56 9.22 -1.40
C HIS A 142 -7.74 7.90 -0.67
N ILE A 143 -7.43 7.89 0.63
CA ILE A 143 -7.68 6.79 1.55
C ILE A 143 -8.66 7.28 2.62
N ALA A 144 -9.90 6.81 2.54
CA ALA A 144 -10.94 7.13 3.49
C ALA A 144 -10.72 6.46 4.87
N HIS A 145 -11.64 6.74 5.78
CA HIS A 145 -11.64 6.18 7.14
C HIS A 145 -11.71 4.65 7.15
N ASP A 146 -11.06 4.04 8.14
CA ASP A 146 -11.08 2.61 8.45
C ASP A 146 -10.54 1.71 7.32
N CYS A 147 -9.77 2.29 6.38
CA CYS A 147 -9.11 1.50 5.34
C CYS A 147 -7.93 0.70 5.90
N THR A 148 -7.65 -0.43 5.26
CA THR A 148 -6.47 -1.27 5.55
C THR A 148 -5.68 -1.49 4.26
N ILE A 149 -4.52 -0.87 4.16
CA ILE A 149 -3.64 -0.95 2.99
C ILE A 149 -2.41 -1.75 3.38
N GLY A 150 -2.09 -2.79 2.60
CA GLY A 150 -0.92 -3.63 2.79
C GLY A 150 0.39 -2.93 2.42
N SER A 151 1.39 -3.72 2.08
CA SER A 151 2.73 -3.25 1.69
C SER A 151 2.99 -3.42 0.19
N HIS A 152 3.88 -2.61 -0.37
CA HIS A 152 4.22 -2.57 -1.79
C HIS A 152 3.02 -2.30 -2.72
N VAL A 153 1.96 -1.69 -2.20
CA VAL A 153 0.78 -1.25 -2.96
C VAL A 153 1.12 -0.01 -3.77
N ILE A 154 0.56 0.07 -4.98
CA ILE A 154 0.59 1.28 -5.79
C ILE A 154 -0.84 1.78 -5.96
N LEU A 155 -1.10 2.98 -5.47
CA LEU A 155 -2.30 3.75 -5.80
C LEU A 155 -1.89 4.82 -6.79
N ALA A 156 -2.30 4.69 -8.05
CA ALA A 156 -2.00 5.67 -9.06
C ALA A 156 -2.89 6.92 -8.94
N ASN A 157 -2.62 7.92 -9.77
CA ASN A 157 -3.19 9.27 -9.64
C ASN A 157 -4.71 9.23 -9.51
N ASN A 158 -5.25 9.90 -8.49
CA ASN A 158 -6.69 9.98 -8.23
C ASN A 158 -7.36 8.60 -8.07
N ALA A 159 -6.65 7.58 -7.58
CA ALA A 159 -7.29 6.38 -7.05
C ALA A 159 -8.01 6.73 -5.74
N LEU A 160 -9.33 6.55 -5.70
CA LEU A 160 -10.19 6.96 -4.60
C LEU A 160 -10.77 5.74 -3.88
N LEU A 161 -10.43 5.58 -2.61
CA LEU A 161 -10.91 4.48 -1.78
C LEU A 161 -12.01 4.99 -0.83
N GLY A 162 -13.18 4.37 -0.87
CA GLY A 162 -14.24 4.59 0.11
C GLY A 162 -13.91 4.00 1.48
N GLY A 163 -14.75 4.27 2.49
CA GLY A 163 -14.52 3.81 3.85
C GLY A 163 -14.45 2.28 3.96
N PHE A 164 -13.66 1.76 4.90
CA PHE A 164 -13.49 0.33 5.15
C PHE A 164 -12.94 -0.49 3.97
N VAL A 165 -12.29 0.14 2.99
CA VAL A 165 -11.66 -0.58 1.88
C VAL A 165 -10.40 -1.29 2.36
N SER A 166 -10.20 -2.53 1.92
CA SER A 166 -8.95 -3.27 2.15
C SER A 166 -8.20 -3.51 0.85
N ILE A 167 -6.93 -3.13 0.79
CA ILE A 167 -6.04 -3.39 -0.36
C ILE A 167 -4.88 -4.24 0.14
N ALA A 168 -4.79 -5.48 -0.33
CA ALA A 168 -3.74 -6.40 0.07
C ALA A 168 -2.40 -6.11 -0.63
N ASP A 169 -1.33 -6.69 -0.11
CA ASP A 169 0.04 -6.43 -0.57
C ASP A 169 0.22 -6.54 -2.08
N ARG A 170 1.07 -5.66 -2.62
CA ARG A 170 1.47 -5.63 -4.04
C ARG A 170 0.31 -5.46 -5.03
N ALA A 171 -0.89 -5.12 -4.56
CA ALA A 171 -1.98 -4.74 -5.45
C ALA A 171 -1.65 -3.43 -6.17
N PHE A 172 -2.10 -3.32 -7.42
CA PHE A 172 -1.95 -2.13 -8.25
C PHE A 172 -3.32 -1.56 -8.58
N VAL A 173 -3.58 -0.34 -8.14
CA VAL A 173 -4.81 0.40 -8.44
C VAL A 173 -4.45 1.53 -9.40
N SER A 174 -4.89 1.40 -10.66
CA SER A 174 -4.59 2.39 -11.70
C SER A 174 -5.28 3.74 -11.46
N GLY A 175 -4.92 4.73 -12.28
CA GLY A 175 -5.42 6.10 -12.11
C GLY A 175 -6.93 6.22 -12.31
N ALA A 176 -7.53 7.17 -11.60
CA ALA A 176 -8.97 7.47 -11.64
C ALA A 176 -9.89 6.28 -11.30
N VAL A 177 -9.38 5.27 -10.58
CA VAL A 177 -10.21 4.17 -10.09
C VAL A 177 -11.00 4.62 -8.86
N GLY A 178 -12.29 4.29 -8.83
CA GLY A 178 -13.13 4.43 -7.63
C GLY A 178 -13.43 3.07 -7.01
N ILE A 179 -13.09 2.89 -5.73
CA ILE A 179 -13.39 1.67 -4.96
C ILE A 179 -14.43 1.99 -3.90
N HIS A 180 -15.58 1.33 -3.99
CA HIS A 180 -16.69 1.55 -3.09
C HIS A 180 -16.39 1.03 -1.68
N GLN A 181 -17.04 1.62 -0.67
CA GLN A 181 -16.88 1.23 0.73
C GLN A 181 -17.06 -0.29 0.95
N PHE A 182 -16.28 -0.84 1.89
CA PHE A 182 -16.20 -2.25 2.27
C PHE A 182 -15.66 -3.22 1.21
N CYS A 183 -15.25 -2.75 0.03
CA CYS A 183 -14.67 -3.62 -0.98
C CYS A 183 -13.22 -4.00 -0.62
N ARG A 184 -12.83 -5.19 -1.05
CA ARG A 184 -11.48 -5.72 -0.89
C ARG A 184 -10.79 -5.94 -2.23
N VAL A 185 -9.51 -5.57 -2.33
CA VAL A 185 -8.65 -5.87 -3.47
C VAL A 185 -7.57 -6.83 -3.02
N GLY A 186 -7.55 -8.02 -3.61
CA GLY A 186 -6.65 -9.12 -3.25
C GLY A 186 -5.20 -8.87 -3.64
N ARG A 187 -4.31 -9.66 -3.03
CA ARG A 187 -2.85 -9.60 -3.24
C ARG A 187 -2.53 -9.65 -4.72
N MET A 188 -1.59 -8.81 -5.18
CA MET A 188 -1.10 -8.79 -6.57
C MET A 188 -2.18 -8.56 -7.65
N ALA A 189 -3.42 -8.21 -7.28
CA ALA A 189 -4.45 -7.86 -8.24
C ALA A 189 -4.10 -6.54 -8.93
N MET A 190 -4.50 -6.40 -10.19
CA MET A 190 -4.33 -5.17 -10.97
C MET A 190 -5.70 -4.65 -11.39
N VAL A 191 -6.07 -3.47 -10.92
CA VAL A 191 -7.29 -2.78 -11.31
C VAL A 191 -6.95 -1.75 -12.38
N GLY A 192 -7.52 -1.90 -13.58
CA GLY A 192 -7.31 -1.00 -14.72
C GLY A 192 -7.84 0.40 -14.49
N GLY A 193 -7.29 1.39 -15.21
CA GLY A 193 -7.62 2.81 -15.04
C GLY A 193 -9.09 3.12 -15.28
N CYS A 194 -9.63 4.10 -14.57
CA CYS A 194 -11.03 4.50 -14.64
C CYS A 194 -12.05 3.42 -14.21
N ALA A 195 -11.60 2.30 -13.61
CA ALA A 195 -12.51 1.26 -13.14
C ALA A 195 -13.40 1.76 -11.99
N ARG A 196 -14.63 1.26 -11.98
CA ARG A 196 -15.55 1.35 -10.84
C ARG A 196 -15.62 -0.02 -10.15
N VAL A 197 -15.04 -0.12 -8.95
CA VAL A 197 -15.02 -1.36 -8.16
C VAL A 197 -16.12 -1.29 -7.10
N VAL A 198 -17.16 -2.13 -7.24
CA VAL A 198 -18.28 -2.23 -6.27
C VAL A 198 -18.40 -3.59 -5.60
N GLN A 199 -17.54 -4.54 -5.99
CA GLN A 199 -17.44 -5.91 -5.47
C GLN A 199 -15.97 -6.22 -5.19
N ASP A 200 -15.71 -7.29 -4.44
CA ASP A 200 -14.36 -7.69 -4.09
C ASP A 200 -13.60 -8.21 -5.33
N VAL A 201 -12.35 -7.76 -5.49
CA VAL A 201 -11.43 -8.15 -6.56
C VAL A 201 -10.52 -9.25 -6.04
N PRO A 202 -10.61 -10.51 -6.52
CA PRO A 202 -9.80 -11.60 -6.00
C PRO A 202 -8.29 -11.43 -6.22
N PRO A 203 -7.45 -12.15 -5.45
CA PRO A 203 -6.00 -12.11 -5.63
C PRO A 203 -5.56 -12.46 -7.05
N TYR A 204 -4.44 -11.86 -7.48
CA TYR A 204 -3.74 -12.17 -8.73
C TYR A 204 -4.50 -11.88 -10.03
N VAL A 205 -5.74 -11.39 -9.98
CA VAL A 205 -6.54 -11.12 -11.19
C VAL A 205 -6.23 -9.75 -11.78
N MET A 206 -6.63 -9.55 -13.03
CA MET A 206 -6.63 -8.26 -13.70
C MET A 206 -8.06 -7.84 -14.01
N VAL A 207 -8.45 -6.64 -13.60
CA VAL A 207 -9.75 -6.03 -13.88
C VAL A 207 -9.57 -4.99 -14.97
N ASP A 208 -10.41 -5.08 -16.01
CA ASP A 208 -10.45 -4.09 -17.07
C ASP A 208 -11.12 -2.79 -16.61
N GLY A 209 -10.50 -1.67 -16.96
CA GLY A 209 -10.94 -0.33 -16.56
C GLY A 209 -12.34 0.03 -17.05
N HIS A 210 -12.64 -0.33 -18.30
CA HIS A 210 -13.90 0.05 -18.93
C HIS A 210 -15.07 -0.83 -18.47
N SER A 211 -14.90 -2.16 -18.55
CA SER A 211 -15.98 -3.09 -18.20
C SER A 211 -16.13 -3.31 -16.69
N GLY A 212 -15.07 -3.06 -15.90
CA GLY A 212 -15.03 -3.42 -14.48
C GLY A 212 -15.03 -4.94 -14.24
N LEU A 213 -14.79 -5.73 -15.29
CA LEU A 213 -14.79 -7.20 -15.23
C LEU A 213 -13.36 -7.75 -15.24
N ILE A 214 -13.20 -8.96 -14.71
CA ILE A 214 -11.92 -9.65 -14.73
C ILE A 214 -11.61 -10.11 -16.16
N VAL A 215 -10.40 -9.85 -16.62
CA VAL A 215 -9.90 -10.24 -17.97
C VAL A 215 -8.82 -11.31 -17.93
N GLY A 216 -8.49 -11.83 -16.75
CA GLY A 216 -7.55 -12.92 -16.56
C GLY A 216 -6.70 -12.74 -15.32
N LEU A 217 -5.58 -13.44 -15.27
CA LEU A 217 -4.54 -13.27 -14.25
C LEU A 217 -3.58 -12.14 -14.63
N ASN A 218 -3.02 -11.47 -13.62
CA ASN A 218 -1.95 -10.48 -13.75
C ASN A 218 -0.60 -11.15 -14.06
N LEU A 219 -0.50 -11.81 -15.22
CA LEU A 219 0.68 -12.60 -15.60
C LEU A 219 1.96 -11.77 -15.70
N VAL A 220 1.86 -10.49 -16.09
CA VAL A 220 3.00 -9.57 -16.14
C VAL A 220 3.49 -9.23 -14.73
N GLY A 221 2.57 -8.88 -13.81
CA GLY A 221 2.90 -8.61 -12.42
C GLY A 221 3.53 -9.83 -11.73
N LEU A 222 2.94 -11.01 -11.91
CA LEU A 222 3.46 -12.27 -11.38
C LEU A 222 4.90 -12.52 -11.84
N ARG A 223 5.18 -12.41 -13.16
CA ARG A 223 6.53 -12.61 -13.71
C ARG A 223 7.54 -11.62 -13.15
N ARG A 224 7.17 -10.34 -13.07
CA ARG A 224 8.05 -9.27 -12.53
C ARG A 224 8.37 -9.44 -11.04
N ASN A 225 7.52 -10.15 -10.30
CA ASN A 225 7.70 -10.41 -8.88
C ASN A 225 8.26 -11.82 -8.58
N GLY A 226 8.83 -12.49 -9.58
CA GLY A 226 9.58 -13.73 -9.37
C GLY A 226 8.74 -14.98 -9.14
N TYR A 227 7.44 -14.95 -9.44
CA TYR A 227 6.60 -16.15 -9.37
C TYR A 227 7.05 -17.19 -10.41
N SER A 228 7.20 -18.44 -9.97
CA SER A 228 7.67 -19.54 -10.81
C SER A 228 6.64 -19.95 -11.86
N ALA A 229 7.08 -20.71 -12.87
CA ALA A 229 6.16 -21.29 -13.85
C ALA A 229 5.12 -22.23 -13.21
N GLU A 230 5.52 -22.93 -12.14
CA GLU A 230 4.65 -23.80 -11.35
C GLU A 230 3.58 -23.00 -10.61
N ASP A 231 3.98 -21.92 -9.92
CA ASP A 231 3.05 -21.01 -9.25
C ASP A 231 1.99 -20.48 -10.22
N VAL A 232 2.42 -20.02 -11.40
CA VAL A 232 1.52 -19.53 -12.44
C VAL A 232 0.60 -20.63 -12.95
N ALA A 233 1.07 -21.87 -13.06
CA ALA A 233 0.24 -23.01 -13.46
C ALA A 233 -0.83 -23.36 -12.40
N GLN A 234 -0.47 -23.31 -11.12
CA GLN A 234 -1.41 -23.47 -10.01
C GLN A 234 -2.48 -22.38 -10.04
N LEU A 235 -2.08 -21.11 -10.14
CA LEU A 235 -3.00 -19.95 -10.24
C LEU A 235 -3.94 -20.08 -11.44
N LYS A 236 -3.45 -20.51 -12.61
CA LYS A 236 -4.30 -20.79 -13.79
C LYS A 236 -5.31 -21.90 -13.54
N THR A 237 -4.97 -22.89 -12.74
CA THR A 237 -5.89 -23.99 -12.41
C THR A 237 -6.95 -23.53 -11.44
N ALA A 238 -6.58 -22.82 -10.37
CA ALA A 238 -7.52 -22.18 -9.45
C ALA A 238 -8.47 -21.22 -10.17
N TYR A 239 -7.94 -20.36 -11.05
CA TYR A 239 -8.74 -19.42 -11.85
C TYR A 239 -9.79 -20.14 -12.70
N ARG A 240 -9.44 -21.25 -13.35
CA ARG A 240 -10.38 -22.07 -14.12
C ARG A 240 -11.45 -22.69 -13.22
N THR A 241 -11.07 -23.17 -12.04
CA THR A 241 -12.00 -23.71 -11.05
C THR A 241 -13.03 -22.66 -10.63
N ILE A 242 -12.60 -21.42 -10.41
CA ILE A 242 -13.48 -20.32 -9.98
C ILE A 242 -14.44 -19.89 -11.10
N TYR A 243 -13.94 -19.62 -12.31
CA TYR A 243 -14.72 -18.89 -13.32
C TYR A 243 -15.21 -19.74 -14.51
N ARG A 244 -14.53 -20.85 -14.82
CA ARG A 244 -14.70 -21.54 -16.11
C ARG A 244 -15.23 -22.97 -16.03
N ARG A 245 -15.22 -23.62 -14.85
CA ARG A 245 -15.73 -24.99 -14.69
C ARG A 245 -17.24 -25.07 -14.50
N GLY A 246 -17.94 -23.94 -14.32
CA GLY A 246 -19.40 -23.93 -14.14
C GLY A 246 -19.87 -24.62 -12.84
N LEU A 247 -19.00 -24.69 -11.84
CA LEU A 247 -19.27 -25.32 -10.55
C LEU A 247 -20.19 -24.45 -9.68
N ARG A 248 -20.88 -25.07 -8.74
CA ARG A 248 -21.61 -24.34 -7.69
C ARG A 248 -20.61 -23.71 -6.72
N TRP A 249 -21.01 -22.62 -6.07
CA TRP A 249 -20.11 -21.88 -5.17
C TRP A 249 -19.49 -22.74 -4.05
N ALA A 250 -20.29 -23.60 -3.41
CA ALA A 250 -19.80 -24.51 -2.38
C ALA A 250 -18.73 -25.48 -2.91
N GLU A 251 -18.87 -25.96 -4.14
CA GLU A 251 -17.91 -26.85 -4.80
C GLU A 251 -16.63 -26.10 -5.18
N VAL A 252 -16.74 -24.82 -5.58
CA VAL A 252 -15.58 -23.96 -5.82
C VAL A 252 -14.75 -23.83 -4.55
N LEU A 253 -15.38 -23.47 -3.42
CA LEU A 253 -14.67 -23.29 -2.16
C LEU A 253 -14.01 -24.59 -1.67
N GLU A 254 -14.73 -25.71 -1.72
CA GLU A 254 -14.19 -27.00 -1.29
C GLU A 254 -12.99 -27.42 -2.15
N ARG A 255 -13.08 -27.29 -3.48
CA ARG A 255 -11.96 -27.58 -4.38
C ARG A 255 -10.78 -26.66 -4.15
N LEU A 256 -11.01 -25.36 -3.93
CA LEU A 256 -9.91 -24.44 -3.65
C LEU A 256 -9.16 -24.84 -2.38
N LYS A 257 -9.90 -25.24 -1.34
CA LYS A 257 -9.33 -25.70 -0.07
C LYS A 257 -8.55 -27.01 -0.20
N GLN A 258 -9.07 -27.97 -0.96
CA GLN A 258 -8.46 -29.29 -1.13
C GLN A 258 -7.30 -29.31 -2.14
N GLU A 259 -7.48 -28.66 -3.29
CA GLU A 259 -6.53 -28.69 -4.41
C GLU A 259 -5.35 -27.71 -4.20
N PHE A 260 -5.52 -26.65 -3.39
CA PHE A 260 -4.49 -25.62 -3.18
C PHE A 260 -4.26 -25.29 -1.69
N PRO A 261 -3.77 -26.23 -0.87
CA PRO A 261 -3.51 -25.99 0.55
C PRO A 261 -2.28 -25.13 0.82
N THR A 262 -1.37 -25.00 -0.15
CA THR A 262 -0.13 -24.23 -0.05
C THR A 262 0.16 -23.51 -1.38
N GLY A 263 1.16 -22.63 -1.36
CA GLY A 263 1.56 -21.83 -2.53
C GLY A 263 0.59 -20.67 -2.81
N PRO A 264 0.83 -19.91 -3.90
CA PRO A 264 0.07 -18.69 -4.17
C PRO A 264 -1.42 -18.89 -4.38
N ALA A 265 -1.81 -20.03 -4.95
CA ALA A 265 -3.22 -20.36 -5.17
C ALA A 265 -4.01 -20.57 -3.86
N ALA A 266 -3.33 -20.84 -2.74
CA ALA A 266 -3.96 -20.98 -1.43
C ALA A 266 -4.65 -19.69 -0.95
N ASP A 267 -4.27 -18.52 -1.45
CA ASP A 267 -4.88 -17.24 -1.08
C ASP A 267 -6.33 -17.11 -1.56
N PHE A 268 -6.74 -17.86 -2.59
CA PHE A 268 -8.10 -17.75 -3.14
C PHE A 268 -9.16 -18.22 -2.15
N HIS A 269 -8.96 -19.36 -1.49
CA HIS A 269 -9.95 -19.89 -0.55
C HIS A 269 -10.29 -18.93 0.60
N PRO A 270 -9.34 -18.46 1.43
CA PRO A 270 -9.66 -17.55 2.53
C PRO A 270 -10.26 -16.24 2.04
N PHE A 271 -9.79 -15.71 0.90
CA PHE A 271 -10.34 -14.48 0.33
C PHE A 271 -11.80 -14.65 -0.09
N LEU A 272 -12.14 -15.74 -0.78
CA LEU A 272 -13.47 -16.00 -1.33
C LEU A 272 -14.45 -16.56 -0.27
N SER A 273 -13.95 -17.23 0.77
CA SER A 273 -14.76 -17.68 1.90
C SER A 273 -15.15 -16.54 2.85
N GLN A 274 -14.54 -15.37 2.68
CA GLN A 274 -14.84 -14.15 3.42
C GLN A 274 -15.37 -13.10 2.42
N GLY A 275 -16.12 -12.11 2.88
CA GLY A 275 -16.60 -11.01 2.04
C GLY A 275 -18.12 -10.91 1.94
N THR A 276 -18.61 -9.69 1.91
CA THR A 276 -20.05 -9.36 1.95
C THR A 276 -20.53 -8.60 0.72
N ARG A 277 -19.60 -8.19 -0.16
CA ARG A 277 -19.86 -7.39 -1.36
C ARG A 277 -20.05 -8.21 -2.64
N GLY A 278 -19.93 -9.54 -2.54
CA GLY A 278 -19.77 -10.43 -3.68
C GLY A 278 -18.42 -10.22 -4.38
N PHE A 279 -18.20 -10.95 -5.48
CA PHE A 279 -16.91 -10.98 -6.18
C PHE A 279 -17.06 -10.54 -7.63
N VAL A 280 -16.09 -9.78 -8.13
CA VAL A 280 -16.06 -9.36 -9.53
C VAL A 280 -16.07 -10.60 -10.45
N GLN A 281 -16.85 -10.51 -11.51
CA GLN A 281 -17.05 -11.59 -12.48
C GLN A 281 -16.03 -11.54 -13.62
N GLU A 282 -15.72 -12.71 -14.19
CA GLU A 282 -14.94 -12.80 -15.43
C GLU A 282 -15.75 -12.27 -16.62
N ARG A 283 -15.09 -11.48 -17.47
CA ARG A 283 -15.62 -11.08 -18.77
C ARG A 283 -15.76 -12.31 -19.65
N ARG A 284 -16.98 -12.81 -19.78
CA ARG A 284 -17.30 -13.88 -20.74
C ARG A 284 -17.23 -13.32 -22.15
N MET A 285 -16.36 -13.87 -22.98
CA MET A 285 -16.47 -13.65 -24.42
C MET A 285 -17.67 -14.44 -24.97
N PRO A 286 -18.39 -13.91 -25.97
CA PRO A 286 -19.38 -14.70 -26.70
C PRO A 286 -18.72 -15.98 -27.25
N PRO A 287 -19.38 -17.15 -27.14
CA PRO A 287 -18.87 -18.37 -27.77
C PRO A 287 -18.59 -18.14 -29.26
N GLY A 288 -17.38 -18.48 -29.73
CA GLY A 288 -17.01 -18.38 -31.15
C GLY A 288 -16.42 -17.04 -31.61
N ALA A 289 -16.25 -16.05 -30.73
CA ALA A 289 -15.58 -14.78 -31.03
C ALA A 289 -14.05 -14.93 -31.14
N THR A 290 -13.56 -15.79 -32.03
CA THR A 290 -12.16 -15.79 -32.44
C THR A 290 -12.07 -14.97 -33.70
N LEU A 291 -11.61 -13.71 -33.59
CA LEU A 291 -11.07 -12.98 -34.74
C LEU A 291 -9.82 -13.74 -35.21
N LYS A 292 -10.02 -14.69 -36.13
CA LYS A 292 -8.92 -15.27 -36.89
C LYS A 292 -8.42 -14.16 -37.80
N LEU A 293 -7.33 -13.52 -37.41
CA LEU A 293 -6.53 -12.73 -38.33
C LEU A 293 -6.17 -13.66 -39.48
N ARG A 294 -6.74 -13.42 -40.68
CA ARG A 294 -6.20 -14.02 -41.89
C ARG A 294 -4.78 -13.50 -41.97
N ARG A 295 -3.78 -14.36 -41.70
CA ARG A 295 -2.44 -14.08 -42.16
C ARG A 295 -2.55 -14.01 -43.67
N ALA A 296 -2.46 -12.80 -44.23
CA ALA A 296 -2.13 -12.67 -45.64
C ALA A 296 -0.80 -13.41 -45.81
N ALA A 297 -0.84 -14.51 -46.57
CA ALA A 297 0.39 -15.01 -47.15
C ALA A 297 0.94 -13.89 -48.03
N ASP A 298 2.22 -13.60 -47.83
CA ASP A 298 3.09 -12.88 -48.76
C ASP A 298 2.61 -11.50 -49.23
N GLU A 299 2.99 -10.45 -48.49
CA GLU A 299 3.32 -9.16 -49.11
C GLU A 299 4.45 -8.51 -48.32
N ASP A 300 5.65 -8.78 -48.80
CA ASP A 300 6.85 -8.00 -48.61
C ASP A 300 6.55 -6.51 -48.91
N THR A 301 6.71 -5.61 -47.94
CA THR A 301 7.25 -4.24 -48.11
C THR A 301 7.14 -3.35 -46.86
N ARG A 302 8.31 -2.80 -46.44
CA ARG A 302 8.57 -1.46 -45.81
C ARG A 302 8.04 -1.22 -44.37
N GLY A 303 8.72 -0.63 -43.38
CA GLY A 303 10.01 0.04 -43.16
C GLY A 303 10.15 0.35 -41.63
N PRO A 304 11.17 1.06 -41.12
CA PRO A 304 11.49 1.08 -39.68
C PRO A 304 10.59 2.05 -38.89
N GLY A 305 9.61 1.49 -38.16
CA GLY A 305 8.75 2.21 -37.23
C GLY A 305 9.30 2.27 -35.81
N ILE A 306 9.69 3.47 -35.37
CA ILE A 306 10.14 3.80 -34.02
C ILE A 306 9.05 3.45 -32.99
N THR A 307 9.39 2.67 -31.96
CA THR A 307 8.50 2.40 -30.82
C THR A 307 8.90 3.28 -29.64
N ALA A 308 8.07 4.27 -29.32
CA ALA A 308 8.11 4.95 -28.03
C ALA A 308 7.55 3.99 -26.96
N LYS A 309 8.40 3.57 -26.01
CA LYS A 309 7.96 2.85 -24.80
C LYS A 309 7.56 3.87 -23.75
N ALA A 310 6.28 3.87 -23.36
CA ALA A 310 5.85 4.52 -22.13
C ALA A 310 6.29 3.65 -20.94
N GLY A 311 7.14 4.24 -20.07
CA GLY A 311 7.50 3.70 -18.76
C GLY A 311 6.44 4.01 -17.72
#